data_AF-A0A7S3KDG0-F1
#
_entry.id   AF-A0A7S3KDG0-F1
#
_cell.length_a   1.000
_cell.length_b   1.000
_cell.length_c   1.000
_cell.angle_alpha   90.00
_cell.angle_beta   90.00
_cell.angle_gamma   90.00
#
_symmetry.space_group_name_H-M   'P 1'
#
loop_
_entity.id
_entity.type
_entity.pdbx_description
1 polymer ?
#
loop_
_entity_poly.entity_id
_entity_poly.type
_entity_poly.pdbx_seq_one_letter_code
_entity_poly.pdbx_strand_id
1 'polypeptide(L)'
;MGLNETDYSNLTVLSKEYEPYYNLWTTADDWFTNHRSWLNDPWDELDAPDMEEKVIHYVKTSNKVIRYFREKEQSDILKIAETVKADLDQFRPLVPIAVALRKDGVYERHWQQLSEAVGFEVKPTE
;
A
#
# COMPACT_ATOMS: atom_id res chain seq x y z
N MET A 1 11.80 12.60 49.38
CA MET A 1 10.41 12.51 48.89
C MET A 1 10.43 11.63 47.66
N GLY A 2 9.96 10.39 47.77
CA GLY A 2 9.69 9.56 46.59
C GLY A 2 8.39 10.05 45.98
N LEU A 3 8.44 10.62 44.79
CA LEU A 3 7.23 10.89 44.03
C LEU A 3 6.62 9.52 43.71
N ASN A 4 5.38 9.28 44.13
CA ASN A 4 4.65 8.08 43.74
C ASN A 4 4.63 8.04 42.21
N GLU A 5 5.19 6.98 41.62
CA GLU A 5 5.13 6.79 40.17
C GLU A 5 3.67 6.82 39.74
N THR A 6 3.33 7.69 38.81
CA THR A 6 1.98 7.74 38.26
C THR A 6 1.79 6.50 37.40
N ASP A 7 0.80 5.69 37.70
CA ASP A 7 0.51 4.46 36.96
C ASP A 7 -0.12 4.81 35.59
N TYR A 8 0.65 4.59 34.52
CA TYR A 8 0.25 4.81 33.12
C TYR A 8 -0.18 3.53 32.39
N SER A 9 -0.42 2.42 33.11
CA SER A 9 -0.84 1.14 32.52
C SER A 9 -2.07 1.29 31.60
N ASN A 10 -3.08 2.06 32.03
CA ASN A 10 -4.29 2.34 31.25
C ASN A 10 -4.01 3.07 29.93
N LEU A 11 -3.05 4.00 29.90
CA LEU A 11 -2.63 4.68 28.66
C LEU A 11 -2.03 3.68 27.67
N THR A 12 -1.23 2.74 28.18
CA THR A 12 -0.58 1.72 27.37
C THR A 12 -1.60 0.75 26.78
N VAL A 13 -2.62 0.38 27.54
CA VAL A 13 -3.74 -0.45 27.06
C VAL A 13 -4.52 0.28 25.98
N LEU A 14 -4.92 1.52 26.23
CA LEU A 14 -5.67 2.33 25.26
C LEU A 14 -4.90 2.52 23.95
N SER A 15 -3.60 2.79 24.04
CA SER A 15 -2.74 2.92 22.85
C SER A 15 -2.73 1.65 21.99
N LYS A 16 -2.68 0.47 22.62
CA LYS A 16 -2.71 -0.82 21.92
C LYS A 16 -4.08 -1.11 21.30
N GLU A 17 -5.15 -0.70 21.96
CA GLU A 17 -6.51 -0.86 21.42
C GLU A 17 -6.79 0.08 20.25
N TYR A 18 -6.18 1.27 20.24
CA TYR A 18 -6.31 2.25 19.17
C TYR A 18 -5.44 1.94 17.94
N GLU A 19 -4.29 1.28 18.13
CA GLU A 19 -3.31 1.00 17.07
C GLU A 19 -3.92 0.38 15.78
N PRO A 20 -4.83 -0.61 15.82
CA PRO A 20 -5.42 -1.18 14.60
C PRO A 20 -6.30 -0.20 13.83
N TYR A 21 -6.95 0.73 14.51
CA TYR A 21 -7.75 1.79 13.88
C TYR A 21 -6.84 2.78 13.19
N TYR A 22 -5.81 3.26 13.89
CA TYR A 22 -4.80 4.13 13.31
C TYR A 22 -4.18 3.50 12.06
N ASN A 23 -3.70 2.26 12.17
CA ASN A 23 -3.05 1.54 11.08
C ASN A 23 -3.96 1.36 9.88
N LEU A 24 -5.26 1.10 10.07
CA LEU A 24 -6.21 0.99 8.96
C LEU A 24 -6.29 2.31 8.18
N TRP A 25 -6.57 3.42 8.89
CA TRP A 25 -6.84 4.70 8.25
C TRP A 25 -5.60 5.30 7.59
N THR A 26 -4.44 5.23 8.24
CA THR A 26 -3.18 5.72 7.65
C THR A 26 -2.75 4.86 6.48
N THR A 27 -2.85 3.52 6.58
CA THR A 27 -2.55 2.63 5.44
C THR A 27 -3.47 2.91 4.26
N ALA A 28 -4.76 3.16 4.50
CA ALA A 28 -5.70 3.46 3.44
C ALA A 28 -5.39 4.81 2.75
N ASP A 29 -5.12 5.86 3.54
CA ASP A 29 -4.77 7.18 3.01
C ASP A 29 -3.47 7.14 2.20
N ASP A 30 -2.43 6.50 2.75
CA ASP A 30 -1.16 6.28 2.07
C ASP A 30 -1.36 5.47 0.79
N TRP A 31 -2.15 4.40 0.84
CA TRP A 31 -2.47 3.57 -0.32
C TRP A 31 -3.10 4.39 -1.44
N PHE A 32 -4.18 5.11 -1.17
CA PHE A 32 -4.89 5.87 -2.20
C PHE A 32 -4.04 7.03 -2.76
N THR A 33 -3.25 7.67 -1.90
CA THR A 33 -2.34 8.75 -2.32
C THR A 33 -1.26 8.22 -3.26
N ASN A 34 -0.57 7.14 -2.86
CA ASN A 34 0.48 6.54 -3.68
C ASN A 34 -0.09 5.90 -4.95
N HIS A 35 -1.21 5.18 -4.87
CA HIS A 35 -1.87 4.58 -6.03
C HIS A 35 -2.25 5.64 -7.07
N ARG A 36 -2.78 6.79 -6.64
CA ARG A 36 -3.06 7.90 -7.55
C ARG A 36 -1.77 8.45 -8.17
N SER A 37 -0.73 8.71 -7.38
CA SER A 37 0.56 9.19 -7.88
C SER A 37 1.14 8.24 -8.93
N TRP A 38 1.23 6.95 -8.62
CA TRP A 38 1.79 5.93 -9.52
C TRP A 38 1.05 5.77 -10.86
N LEU A 39 -0.23 6.16 -10.93
CA LEU A 39 -1.02 6.08 -12.16
C LEU A 39 -1.06 7.38 -12.97
N ASN A 40 -0.68 8.52 -12.38
CA ASN A 40 -0.90 9.83 -12.99
C ASN A 40 0.36 10.70 -13.08
N ASP A 41 1.35 10.46 -12.24
CA ASP A 41 2.60 11.22 -12.26
C ASP A 41 3.53 10.72 -13.39
N PRO A 42 4.47 11.54 -13.86
CA PRO A 42 5.40 11.14 -14.91
C PRO A 42 6.14 9.85 -14.58
N TRP A 43 6.28 8.97 -15.57
CA TRP A 43 6.87 7.65 -15.39
C TRP A 43 8.31 7.69 -14.83
N ASP A 44 9.06 8.74 -15.14
CA ASP A 44 10.45 8.91 -14.70
C ASP A 44 10.59 9.21 -13.21
N GLU A 45 9.56 9.79 -12.59
CA GLU A 45 9.50 10.08 -11.16
C GLU A 45 9.16 8.84 -10.32
N LEU A 46 8.76 7.73 -10.97
CA LEU A 46 8.39 6.50 -10.29
C LEU A 46 9.61 5.80 -9.67
N ASP A 47 9.63 5.70 -8.34
CA ASP A 47 10.52 4.82 -7.60
C ASP A 47 9.87 3.42 -7.47
N ALA A 48 10.21 2.52 -8.38
CA ALA A 48 9.64 1.17 -8.39
C ALA A 48 10.06 0.30 -7.19
N PRO A 49 11.31 0.33 -6.70
CA PRO A 49 11.67 -0.28 -5.42
C PRO A 49 10.82 0.19 -4.23
N ASP A 50 10.61 1.51 -4.09
CA ASP A 50 9.76 2.07 -3.04
C ASP A 50 8.28 1.64 -3.19
N MET A 51 7.75 1.62 -4.41
CA MET A 51 6.41 1.08 -4.69
C MET A 51 6.28 -0.37 -4.20
N GLU A 52 7.24 -1.22 -4.52
CA GLU A 52 7.22 -2.63 -4.13
C GLU A 52 7.23 -2.79 -2.61
N GLU A 53 8.09 -2.06 -1.91
CA GLU A 53 8.15 -2.08 -0.44
C GLU A 53 6.82 -1.62 0.18
N LYS A 54 6.28 -0.50 -0.30
CA LYS A 54 5.01 0.06 0.16
C LYS A 54 3.85 -0.91 -0.03
N VAL A 55 3.70 -1.50 -1.22
CA VAL A 55 2.61 -2.47 -1.47
C VAL A 55 2.72 -3.70 -0.57
N ILE A 56 3.94 -4.22 -0.35
CA ILE A 56 4.17 -5.32 0.61
C ILE A 56 3.75 -4.90 2.02
N HIS A 57 4.11 -3.68 2.43
CA HIS A 57 3.73 -3.13 3.73
C HIS A 57 2.21 -3.03 3.88
N TYR A 58 1.52 -2.41 2.91
CA TYR A 58 0.07 -2.22 2.95
C TYR A 58 -0.69 -3.53 3.01
N VAL A 59 -0.28 -4.54 2.24
CA VAL A 59 -0.88 -5.89 2.27
C VAL A 59 -0.71 -6.54 3.64
N LYS A 60 0.48 -6.44 4.23
CA LYS A 60 0.78 -7.01 5.55
C LYS A 60 -0.04 -6.31 6.64
N THR A 61 -0.13 -4.98 6.62
CA THR A 61 -0.89 -4.19 7.59
C THR A 61 -2.39 -4.45 7.45
N SER A 62 -2.91 -4.47 6.22
CA SER A 62 -4.31 -4.80 5.91
C SER A 62 -4.72 -6.17 6.46
N ASN A 63 -3.90 -7.21 6.27
CA ASN A 63 -4.18 -8.54 6.82
C ASN A 63 -4.26 -8.54 8.35
N LYS A 64 -3.40 -7.77 9.03
CA LYS A 64 -3.40 -7.66 10.49
C LYS A 64 -4.67 -6.97 11.00
N VAL A 65 -5.03 -5.83 10.41
CA VAL A 65 -6.22 -5.07 10.84
C VAL A 65 -7.51 -5.83 10.54
N ILE A 66 -7.62 -6.51 9.39
CA ILE A 66 -8.75 -7.40 9.06
C ILE A 66 -8.91 -8.48 10.13
N ARG A 67 -7.82 -9.16 10.49
CA ARG A 67 -7.85 -10.18 11.56
C ARG A 67 -8.34 -9.58 12.87
N TYR A 68 -7.80 -8.44 13.28
CA TYR A 68 -8.18 -7.76 14.52
C TYR A 68 -9.67 -7.39 14.54
N PHE A 69 -10.18 -6.71 13.50
CA PHE A 69 -11.57 -6.28 13.45
C PHE A 69 -12.56 -7.44 13.33
N ARG A 70 -12.13 -8.56 12.74
CA ARG A 70 -12.89 -9.81 12.75
C ARG A 70 -12.98 -10.40 14.17
N GLU A 71 -11.86 -10.46 14.90
CA GLU A 71 -11.82 -10.95 16.29
C GLU A 71 -12.61 -10.03 17.26
N LYS A 72 -12.70 -8.73 16.97
CA LYS A 72 -13.46 -7.73 17.74
C LYS A 72 -14.91 -7.53 17.28
N GLU A 73 -15.37 -8.32 16.31
CA GLU A 73 -16.72 -8.27 15.75
C GLU A 73 -17.13 -6.87 15.23
N GLN A 74 -16.16 -6.06 14.78
CA GLN A 74 -16.37 -4.70 14.26
C GLN A 74 -16.76 -4.76 12.78
N SER A 75 -17.97 -5.25 12.49
CA SER A 75 -18.40 -5.62 11.14
C SER A 75 -18.35 -4.46 10.12
N ASP A 76 -18.67 -3.23 10.51
CA ASP A 76 -18.66 -2.09 9.58
C ASP A 76 -17.25 -1.63 9.21
N ILE A 77 -16.33 -1.62 10.18
CA ILE A 77 -14.91 -1.28 9.95
C ILE A 77 -14.21 -2.40 9.19
N LEU A 78 -14.56 -3.66 9.48
CA LEU A 78 -14.06 -4.82 8.77
C LEU A 78 -14.34 -4.72 7.26
N LYS A 79 -15.56 -4.32 6.85
CA LYS A 79 -15.91 -4.13 5.43
C LYS A 79 -15.02 -3.09 4.75
N ILE A 80 -14.67 -2.01 5.45
CA ILE A 80 -13.77 -0.97 4.92
C ILE A 80 -12.37 -1.57 4.70
N ALA A 81 -11.84 -2.26 5.71
CA ALA A 81 -10.53 -2.92 5.61
C ALA A 81 -10.47 -3.96 4.48
N GLU A 82 -11.53 -4.75 4.31
CA GLU A 82 -11.67 -5.73 3.21
C GLU A 82 -11.76 -5.04 1.84
N THR A 83 -12.40 -3.88 1.76
CA THR A 83 -12.48 -3.08 0.51
C THR A 83 -11.10 -2.56 0.10
N VAL A 84 -10.35 -1.95 1.04
CA VAL A 84 -8.98 -1.47 0.79
C VAL A 84 -8.08 -2.63 0.38
N LYS A 85 -8.21 -3.79 1.04
CA LYS A 85 -7.45 -4.99 0.72
C LYS A 85 -7.76 -5.54 -0.68
N ALA A 86 -9.03 -5.51 -1.09
CA ALA A 86 -9.44 -5.96 -2.41
C ALA A 86 -8.84 -5.08 -3.52
N ASP A 87 -8.78 -3.76 -3.31
CA ASP A 87 -8.15 -2.82 -4.24
C ASP A 87 -6.62 -3.06 -4.34
N LEU A 88 -5.95 -3.19 -3.19
CA LEU A 88 -4.54 -3.58 -3.11
C LEU A 88 -4.23 -4.88 -3.85
N ASP A 89 -5.08 -5.90 -3.70
CA ASP A 89 -4.89 -7.20 -4.35
C ASP A 89 -5.08 -7.13 -5.87
N GLN A 90 -5.93 -6.23 -6.37
CA GLN A 90 -6.09 -6.00 -7.80
C GLN A 90 -4.88 -5.29 -8.41
N PHE A 91 -4.26 -4.36 -7.68
CA PHE A 91 -3.09 -3.63 -8.16
C PHE A 91 -1.79 -4.43 -8.04
N ARG A 92 -1.63 -5.25 -6.99
CA ARG A 92 -0.39 -5.97 -6.68
C ARG A 92 0.26 -6.72 -7.86
N PRO A 93 -0.47 -7.38 -8.77
CA PRO A 93 0.11 -8.01 -9.96
C PRO A 93 0.83 -7.05 -10.92
N LEU A 94 0.54 -5.74 -10.87
CA LEU A 94 1.17 -4.72 -11.71
C LEU A 94 2.54 -4.27 -11.18
N VAL A 95 2.79 -4.42 -9.88
CA VAL A 95 4.03 -3.95 -9.23
C VAL A 95 5.29 -4.60 -9.84
N PRO A 96 5.37 -5.92 -10.04
CA PRO A 96 6.56 -6.53 -10.68
C PRO A 96 6.79 -6.04 -12.10
N ILE A 97 5.73 -5.65 -12.82
CA ILE A 97 5.82 -5.09 -14.17
C ILE A 97 6.45 -3.71 -14.11
N ALA A 98 5.99 -2.85 -13.19
CA ALA A 98 6.59 -1.53 -12.97
C ALA A 98 8.07 -1.62 -12.59
N VAL A 99 8.45 -2.55 -11.70
CA VAL A 99 9.85 -2.82 -11.33
C VAL A 99 10.67 -3.30 -12.53
N ALA A 100 10.13 -4.20 -13.35
CA ALA A 100 10.80 -4.70 -14.55
C ALA A 100 11.04 -3.59 -15.59
N LEU A 101 10.09 -2.66 -15.73
CA LEU A 101 10.18 -1.52 -16.64
C LEU A 101 11.15 -0.42 -16.15
N ARG A 102 11.40 -0.32 -14.83
CA ARG A 102 12.37 0.65 -14.25
C ARG A 102 13.81 0.13 -14.11
N LYS A 103 14.05 -1.18 -14.19
CA LYS A 103 15.42 -1.72 -14.18
C LYS A 103 16.16 -1.36 -15.48
N ASP A 104 17.27 -0.63 -15.35
CA ASP A 104 18.12 -0.20 -16.46
C ASP A 104 18.55 -1.38 -17.36
N GLY A 105 18.37 -1.21 -18.67
CA GLY A 105 18.96 -2.09 -19.69
C GLY A 105 18.04 -2.55 -20.83
N VAL A 106 16.74 -2.21 -20.82
CA VAL A 106 15.83 -2.60 -21.93
C VAL A 106 14.88 -1.46 -22.29
N TYR A 107 15.46 -0.35 -22.73
CA TYR A 107 14.75 0.89 -23.05
C TYR A 107 13.89 0.83 -24.31
N GLU A 108 14.10 -0.10 -25.24
CA GLU A 108 13.35 -0.11 -26.51
C GLU A 108 12.58 -1.41 -26.72
N ARG A 109 13.23 -2.56 -26.47
CA ARG A 109 12.65 -3.87 -26.79
C ARG A 109 11.42 -4.19 -25.95
N HIS A 110 11.36 -3.78 -24.68
CA HIS A 110 10.19 -4.01 -23.84
C HIS A 110 9.03 -3.11 -24.24
N TRP A 111 9.27 -1.84 -24.58
CA TRP A 111 8.21 -0.96 -25.10
C TRP A 111 7.71 -1.41 -26.48
N GLN A 112 8.59 -1.92 -27.35
CA GLN A 112 8.18 -2.56 -28.61
C GLN A 112 7.34 -3.82 -28.36
N GLN A 113 7.79 -4.73 -27.49
CA GLN A 113 7.04 -5.94 -27.14
C GLN A 113 5.69 -5.61 -26.48
N LEU A 114 5.66 -4.59 -25.62
CA LEU A 114 4.44 -4.11 -25.01
C LEU A 114 3.51 -3.55 -26.09
N SER A 115 4.01 -2.66 -26.94
CA SER A 115 3.24 -2.06 -28.04
C SER A 115 2.68 -3.10 -29.01
N GLU A 116 3.44 -4.15 -29.33
CA GLU A 116 2.99 -5.29 -30.11
C GLU A 116 1.90 -6.09 -29.39
N ALA A 117 2.01 -6.28 -28.07
CA ALA A 117 1.03 -7.02 -27.28
C ALA A 117 -0.28 -6.25 -27.06
N VAL A 118 -0.23 -4.92 -26.82
CA VAL A 118 -1.43 -4.09 -26.60
C VAL A 118 -2.02 -3.53 -27.90
N GLY A 119 -1.27 -3.56 -29.01
CA GLY A 119 -1.74 -3.15 -30.33
C GLY A 119 -1.68 -1.65 -30.62
N PHE A 120 -1.03 -0.87 -29.76
CA PHE A 120 -0.79 0.57 -29.96
C PHE A 120 0.58 0.95 -29.39
N GLU A 121 1.17 2.04 -29.89
CA GLU A 121 2.48 2.50 -29.41
C GLU A 121 2.39 2.97 -27.95
N VAL A 122 3.12 2.28 -27.08
CA VAL A 122 3.30 2.65 -25.68
C VAL A 122 4.74 3.10 -25.52
N LYS A 123 4.96 4.42 -25.51
CA LYS A 123 6.25 5.02 -25.15
C LYS A 123 6.00 6.15 -24.14
N PRO A 124 6.87 6.31 -23.12
CA PRO A 124 6.88 7.54 -22.34
C PRO A 124 7.08 8.71 -23.31
N THR A 125 6.21 9.72 -23.25
CA THR A 125 6.42 10.96 -23.99
C THR A 125 7.32 11.82 -23.12
N GLU A 126 8.48 12.24 -23.64
CA GLU A 126 9.36 13.22 -23.00
C GLU A 126 8.61 14.49 -22.57
#